data_AF-A0A4V6T3W4-F1
#
_entry.id   AF-A0A4V6T3W4-F1
#
_cell.length_a   1.000
_cell.length_b   1.000
_cell.length_c   1.000
_cell.angle_alpha   90.00
_cell.angle_beta   90.00
_cell.angle_gamma   90.00
#
_symmetry.space_group_name_H-M   'P 1'
#
loop_
_entity.id
_entity.type
_entity.pdbx_description
1 polymer ?
#
loop_
_entity_poly.entity_id
_entity_poly.type
_entity_poly.pdbx_seq_one_letter_code
_entity_poly.pdbx_strand_id
1 'polypeptide(L)'
;MSRRGTAEEKTAKSDPIYRNRLVNMLVNLKARRVGGSTHQVPIEIGSTQGKALAIRWLLGASRKRPGRNMAFKLSSELVDAAKGSGDAIRKKEETHRMAEANRAFAHFR
;
A
#
# COMPACT_ATOMS: atom_id res chain seq x y z
N MET A 1 54.34 1.87 3.62
CA MET A 1 53.39 1.28 2.65
C MET A 1 51.99 1.41 3.22
N SER A 2 51.13 2.09 2.48
CA SER A 2 49.92 2.78 2.96
C SER A 2 48.76 1.83 3.27
N ARG A 3 48.14 2.03 4.43
CA ARG A 3 46.86 1.44 4.85
C ARG A 3 45.76 1.93 3.91
N ARG A 4 45.22 1.07 3.05
CA ARG A 4 43.95 1.34 2.35
C ARG A 4 42.86 0.55 3.06
N GLY A 5 42.09 1.26 3.87
CA GLY A 5 40.88 0.72 4.48
C GLY A 5 39.88 0.31 3.41
N THR A 6 39.30 -0.87 3.59
CA THR A 6 38.10 -1.31 2.90
C THR A 6 36.97 -0.39 3.35
N ALA A 7 36.65 0.61 2.53
CA ALA A 7 35.44 1.39 2.72
C ALA A 7 34.25 0.46 2.50
N GLU A 8 33.53 0.14 3.58
CA GLU A 8 32.19 -0.43 3.50
C GLU A 8 31.36 0.47 2.60
N GLU A 9 31.01 -0.06 1.44
CA GLU A 9 30.04 0.53 0.53
C GLU A 9 28.71 0.57 1.28
N LYS A 10 28.45 1.69 1.96
CA LYS A 10 27.16 1.99 2.56
C LYS A 10 26.18 2.08 1.40
N THR A 11 25.59 0.93 1.02
CA THR A 11 24.45 0.86 0.12
C THR A 11 23.44 1.88 0.63
N ALA A 12 23.34 2.99 -0.10
CA ALA A 12 22.38 4.04 0.18
C ALA A 12 21.04 3.34 0.39
N LYS A 13 20.48 3.46 1.60
CA LYS A 13 19.25 2.79 2.03
C LYS A 13 18.24 2.88 0.89
N SER A 14 18.06 1.76 0.19
CA SER A 14 17.20 1.62 -0.99
C SER A 14 15.91 2.39 -0.74
N ASP A 15 15.58 3.33 -1.64
CA ASP A 15 14.49 4.30 -1.47
C ASP A 15 13.33 3.73 -0.62
N PRO A 16 13.02 4.30 0.56
CA PRO A 16 11.97 3.78 1.44
C PRO A 16 10.59 3.77 0.77
N ILE A 17 10.46 4.45 -0.38
CA ILE A 17 9.26 4.54 -1.20
C ILE A 17 9.13 3.34 -2.14
N TYR A 18 10.22 2.81 -2.71
CA TYR A 18 10.15 1.75 -3.73
C TYR A 18 10.05 0.34 -3.13
N ARG A 19 10.64 0.10 -1.96
CA ARG A 19 10.43 -1.14 -1.18
C ARG A 19 9.24 -1.05 -0.23
N ASN A 20 8.43 0.01 -0.35
CA ASN A 20 7.33 0.27 0.56
C ASN A 20 6.27 -0.83 0.43
N ARG A 21 5.86 -1.37 1.57
CA ARG A 21 4.83 -2.41 1.71
C ARG A 21 3.52 -2.04 1.00
N LEU A 22 3.26 -0.75 0.73
CA LEU A 22 2.11 -0.27 -0.03
C LEU A 22 2.16 -0.53 -1.55
N VAL A 23 3.35 -0.53 -2.16
CA VAL A 23 3.49 -0.48 -3.63
C VAL A 23 3.15 -1.82 -4.29
N ASN A 24 3.34 -2.94 -3.57
CA ASN A 24 3.00 -4.28 -4.04
C ASN A 24 1.56 -4.65 -3.67
N MET A 25 0.61 -3.92 -4.23
CA MET A 25 -0.81 -4.25 -4.09
C MET A 25 -1.26 -5.07 -5.30
N LEU A 26 -1.59 -6.34 -5.07
CA LEU A 26 -1.92 -7.31 -6.13
C LEU A 26 -3.40 -7.73 -6.15
N VAL A 27 -4.16 -7.40 -5.10
CA VAL A 27 -5.55 -7.79 -4.96
C VAL A 27 -6.39 -6.57 -4.60
N ASN A 28 -7.55 -6.44 -5.24
CA ASN A 28 -8.57 -5.45 -4.89
C ASN A 28 -9.95 -6.11 -4.84
N LEU A 29 -10.96 -5.38 -4.40
CA LEU A 29 -12.34 -5.85 -4.33
C LEU A 29 -13.19 -5.10 -5.37
N LYS A 30 -14.04 -5.85 -6.08
CA LYS A 30 -15.04 -5.31 -6.99
C LYS A 30 -16.42 -5.72 -6.50
N ALA A 31 -17.33 -4.75 -6.33
CA ALA A 31 -18.71 -5.03 -6.00
C ALA A 31 -19.40 -5.73 -7.19
N ARG A 32 -20.05 -6.87 -6.93
CA ARG A 32 -20.82 -7.61 -7.92
C ARG A 32 -22.11 -8.15 -7.32
N ARG A 33 -23.19 -8.11 -8.10
CA ARG A 33 -24.50 -8.65 -7.70
C ARG A 33 -24.56 -10.13 -8.04
N VAL A 34 -24.82 -10.98 -7.05
CA VAL A 34 -24.96 -12.43 -7.19
C VAL A 34 -26.19 -12.84 -6.39
N GLY A 35 -27.15 -13.52 -7.02
CA GLY A 35 -28.33 -14.05 -6.31
C GLY A 35 -29.21 -13.00 -5.61
N GLY A 36 -29.20 -11.74 -6.06
CA GLY A 36 -30.01 -10.66 -5.47
C GLY A 36 -29.29 -9.80 -4.42
N SER A 37 -28.13 -10.24 -3.91
CA SER A 37 -27.27 -9.49 -2.99
C SER A 37 -25.98 -8.99 -3.67
N THR A 38 -25.40 -7.89 -3.15
CA THR A 38 -24.12 -7.35 -3.64
C THR A 38 -22.97 -7.86 -2.78
N HIS A 39 -22.04 -8.59 -3.37
CA HIS A 39 -20.85 -9.13 -2.71
C HIS A 39 -19.58 -8.44 -3.21
N GLN A 40 -18.56 -8.39 -2.36
CA GLN A 40 -17.23 -7.93 -2.74
C GLN A 40 -16.45 -9.12 -3.30
N VAL A 41 -16.21 -9.11 -4.61
CA VAL A 41 -15.48 -10.17 -5.32
C VAL A 41 -14.00 -9.79 -5.38
N PRO A 42 -13.08 -10.63 -4.89
CA PRO A 42 -11.65 -10.42 -5.04
C PRO A 42 -11.24 -10.47 -6.51
N ILE A 43 -10.47 -9.46 -6.93
CA ILE A 43 -9.89 -9.38 -8.26
C ILE A 43 -8.38 -9.16 -8.15
N GLU A 44 -7.63 -9.86 -9.01
CA GLU A 44 -6.21 -9.58 -9.21
C GLU A 44 -6.06 -8.30 -10.01
N ILE A 45 -5.12 -7.44 -9.59
CA ILE A 45 -4.83 -6.17 -10.24
C ILE A 45 -3.40 -6.14 -10.73
N GLY A 46 -3.18 -5.51 -11.88
CA GLY A 46 -1.83 -5.30 -12.42
C GLY A 46 -1.00 -4.35 -11.54
N SER A 47 0.33 -4.46 -11.63
CA SER A 47 1.26 -3.65 -10.82
C SER A 47 1.05 -2.14 -10.98
N THR A 48 0.74 -1.65 -12.18
CA THR A 48 0.41 -0.23 -12.43
C THR A 48 -0.85 0.21 -11.71
N GLN A 49 -1.89 -0.63 -11.71
CA GLN A 49 -3.15 -0.34 -11.01
C GLN A 49 -2.96 -0.39 -9.49
N GLY A 50 -2.17 -1.34 -8.99
CA GLY A 50 -1.79 -1.44 -7.59
C GLY A 50 -1.06 -0.19 -7.10
N LYS A 51 -0.08 0.30 -7.86
CA LYS A 51 0.62 1.57 -7.60
C LYS A 51 -0.33 2.76 -7.54
N ALA A 52 -1.22 2.88 -8.52
CA ALA A 52 -2.20 3.97 -8.55
C ALA A 52 -3.17 3.93 -7.35
N LEU A 53 -3.58 2.73 -6.93
CA LEU A 53 -4.44 2.54 -5.76
C LEU A 53 -3.70 2.90 -4.45
N ALA A 54 -2.44 2.48 -4.31
CA ALA A 54 -1.59 2.82 -3.18
C ALA A 54 -1.40 4.34 -3.04
N ILE A 55 -1.11 5.04 -4.15
CA ILE A 55 -0.98 6.51 -4.16
C ILE A 55 -2.30 7.18 -3.73
N ARG A 56 -3.44 6.71 -4.26
CA ARG A 56 -4.76 7.24 -3.86
C ARG A 56 -5.02 7.07 -2.37
N TRP A 57 -4.62 5.94 -1.78
CA TRP A 57 -4.80 5.70 -0.36
C TRP A 57 -3.88 6.54 0.51
N LEU A 58 -2.61 6.70 0.13
CA LEU A 58 -1.68 7.60 0.79
C LEU A 58 -2.20 9.04 0.82
N LEU A 59 -2.67 9.54 -0.32
CA LEU A 59 -3.25 10.88 -0.42
C LEU A 59 -4.52 11.01 0.43
N GLY A 60 -5.38 9.99 0.40
CA GLY A 60 -6.61 9.96 1.20
C GLY A 60 -6.33 9.96 2.71
N ALA A 61 -5.38 9.15 3.17
CA ALA A 61 -4.93 9.10 4.56
C ALA A 61 -4.30 10.43 4.99
N SER A 62 -3.38 10.95 4.18
CA SER A 62 -2.72 12.23 4.43
C SER A 62 -3.70 13.40 4.54
N ARG A 63 -4.76 13.43 3.72
CA ARG A 63 -5.80 14.47 3.78
C ARG A 63 -6.62 14.43 5.08
N LYS A 64 -6.85 13.23 5.62
CA LYS A 64 -7.61 13.04 6.87
C LYS A 64 -6.80 13.38 8.12
N ARG A 65 -5.46 13.42 8.02
CA ARG A 65 -4.61 13.75 9.16
C ARG A 65 -4.78 15.21 9.63
N PRO A 66 -4.75 15.46 10.96
CA PRO A 66 -4.65 16.81 11.49
C PRO A 66 -3.26 17.39 11.17
N GLY A 67 -3.17 18.71 11.00
CA GLY A 67 -1.91 19.40 10.70
C GLY A 67 -2.08 20.55 9.72
N ARG A 68 -1.02 21.35 9.56
CA ARG A 68 -1.07 22.66 8.89
C ARG A 68 -0.95 22.56 7.36
N ASN A 69 0.09 21.92 6.84
CA ASN A 69 0.35 21.80 5.40
C ASN A 69 0.25 20.35 4.93
N MET A 70 -0.31 20.13 3.75
CA MET A 70 -0.42 18.84 3.09
C MET A 70 0.95 18.17 2.90
N ALA A 71 2.01 18.95 2.63
CA ALA A 71 3.36 18.41 2.50
C ALA A 71 3.82 17.68 3.77
N PHE A 72 3.60 18.29 4.95
CA PHE A 72 3.93 17.66 6.24
C PHE A 72 3.07 16.43 6.52
N LYS A 73 1.76 16.51 6.24
CA LYS A 73 0.86 15.37 6.43
C LYS A 73 1.29 14.17 5.57
N LEU A 74 1.65 14.44 4.31
CA LEU A 74 2.11 13.41 3.38
C LEU A 74 3.46 12.83 3.82
N SER A 75 4.42 13.66 4.22
CA SER A 75 5.71 13.16 4.71
C SER A 75 5.53 12.27 5.95
N SER A 76 4.66 12.66 6.88
CA SER A 76 4.34 11.84 8.05
C SER A 76 3.71 10.51 7.65
N GLU A 77 2.74 10.51 6.72
CA GLU A 77 2.10 9.27 6.24
C GLU A 77 3.09 8.37 5.51
N LEU A 78 4.01 8.92 4.72
CA LEU A 78 5.05 8.15 4.04
C LEU A 78 6.02 7.51 5.04
N VAL A 79 6.42 8.23 6.08
CA VAL A 79 7.29 7.70 7.15
C VAL A 79 6.60 6.58 7.91
N ASP A 80 5.33 6.74 8.25
CA ASP A 80 4.57 5.71 8.94
C ASP A 80 4.33 4.49 8.06
N ALA A 81 3.98 4.71 6.79
CA ALA A 81 3.83 3.64 5.81
C ALA A 81 5.13 2.84 5.62
N ALA A 82 6.29 3.52 5.61
CA ALA A 82 7.60 2.87 5.55
C ALA A 82 7.89 2.00 6.78
N LYS A 83 7.33 2.36 7.95
CA LYS A 83 7.37 1.57 9.18
C LYS A 83 6.29 0.47 9.23
N GLY A 84 5.42 0.39 8.24
CA GLY A 84 4.30 -0.56 8.21
C GLY A 84 3.13 -0.13 9.12
N SER A 85 2.98 1.17 9.38
CA SER A 85 1.86 1.74 10.13
C SER A 85 1.18 2.85 9.31
N GLY A 86 0.14 3.47 9.88
CA GLY A 86 -0.62 4.52 9.21
C GLY A 86 -1.92 4.03 8.57
N ASP A 87 -2.76 4.99 8.20
CA ASP A 87 -4.11 4.71 7.71
C ASP A 87 -4.09 4.09 6.31
N ALA A 88 -3.10 4.44 5.48
CA ALA A 88 -2.92 3.83 4.18
C ALA A 88 -2.59 2.33 4.28
N ILE A 89 -1.72 1.93 5.22
CA ILE A 89 -1.36 0.53 5.47
C ILE A 89 -2.55 -0.23 6.05
N ARG A 90 -3.24 0.34 7.04
CA ARG A 90 -4.43 -0.28 7.63
C ARG A 90 -5.49 -0.58 6.57
N LYS A 91 -5.73 0.36 5.66
CA LYS A 91 -6.66 0.16 4.54
C LYS A 91 -6.23 -0.98 3.60
N LYS A 92 -4.92 -1.12 3.36
CA LYS A 92 -4.39 -2.25 2.59
C LYS A 92 -4.69 -3.57 3.30
N GLU A 93 -4.37 -3.68 4.57
CA GLU A 93 -4.59 -4.91 5.35
C GLU A 93 -6.06 -5.28 5.44
N GLU A 94 -6.95 -4.29 5.66
CA GLU A 94 -8.40 -4.49 5.62
C GLU A 94 -8.87 -5.05 4.26
N THR A 95 -8.34 -4.51 3.16
CA THR A 95 -8.70 -4.97 1.81
C THR A 95 -8.21 -6.40 1.55
N HIS A 96 -6.99 -6.74 1.98
CA HIS A 96 -6.48 -8.10 1.87
C HIS A 96 -7.28 -9.09 2.72
N ARG A 97 -7.58 -8.74 3.97
CA ARG A 97 -8.40 -9.57 4.87
C ARG A 97 -9.79 -9.80 4.29
N MET A 98 -10.41 -8.76 3.74
CA MET A 98 -11.72 -8.86 3.10
C MET A 98 -11.68 -9.66 1.79
N ALA A 99 -10.57 -9.60 1.06
CA ALA A 99 -10.36 -10.46 -0.11
C ALA A 99 -10.18 -11.94 0.27
N GLU A 100 -9.47 -12.23 1.35
CA GLU A 100 -9.33 -13.58 1.89
C GLU A 100 -10.67 -14.14 2.39
N ALA A 101 -11.44 -13.34 3.13
CA ALA A 101 -12.77 -13.71 3.61
C ALA A 101 -13.76 -14.02 2.46
N ASN A 102 -13.65 -13.28 1.35
CA ASN A 102 -14.52 -13.45 0.17
C ASN A 102 -13.90 -14.33 -0.92
N ARG A 103 -12.85 -15.11 -0.61
CA ARG A 103 -12.16 -15.95 -1.59
C ARG A 103 -13.08 -16.93 -2.32
N ALA A 104 -14.12 -17.43 -1.64
CA ALA A 104 -15.14 -18.29 -2.25
C ALA A 104 -15.89 -17.62 -3.41
N PHE A 105 -16.00 -16.28 -3.40
CA PHE A 105 -16.66 -15.52 -4.46
C PHE A 105 -15.75 -15.21 -5.65
N ALA A 106 -14.45 -15.55 -5.60
CA ALA A 106 -13.50 -15.28 -6.68
C ALA A 106 -13.91 -15.92 -8.03
N HIS A 107 -14.70 -17.00 -7.99
CA HIS A 107 -15.27 -17.64 -9.17
C HIS A 107 -16.29 -16.76 -9.91
N PHE A 108 -16.88 -15.77 -9.23
CA PHE A 108 -17.80 -14.80 -9.83
C PHE A 108 -17.08 -13.60 -10.45
N ARG A 109 -15.79 -13.69 -10.81
CA ARG A 109 -15.03 -12.57 -11.39
C ARG A 109 -15.59 -12.05 -12.71
#